data_AF-A0A835WK75-F1
#
_entry.id   AF-A0A835WK75-F1
#
_cell.length_a   1.000
_cell.length_b   1.000
_cell.length_c   1.000
_cell.angle_alpha   90.00
_cell.angle_beta   90.00
_cell.angle_gamma   90.00
#
_symmetry.space_group_name_H-M   'P 1'
#
loop_
_entity.id
_entity.type
_entity.pdbx_description
1 polymer ?
#
loop_
_entity_poly.entity_id
_entity_poly.type
_entity_poly.pdbx_seq_one_letter_code
_entity_poly.pdbx_strand_id
1 'polypeptide(L)'
;MERILSTAQACISGYDVAFSRAVRVEERAWRRDDLSHRQFERVLLQEEANFLEEERRYLHTQIQQAHVENARSLWLRFVNRNRTEVMEKTEQLKAVSSLSALLAGFALVGFLEFQFVVSNQYNKALLPLFALTTSITVGVEVAAVVLTSLMLANILRTAKTYVNEQEEAEFMHRCQAFVANYRPGDRPPAPVRTFAVHWARRCEHEWRIAFRLFSTGIPFFFVNLALAGWIKFHDAQTPVAPIIVTLIMGSSLLYNLYTHRKWGEYLMADGSEDAQEAGHQLIQPPVGLPFDWYLPPIAGTGGLELRLRPLAASGAGAPNIALAAGNAAGEGSLVDHGVGPLPAADGRQSDGEQVARGASELHVSVASCGSGFHRPAAVFRANGVT
;
A
#
# COMPACT_ATOMS: atom_id res chain seq x y z
N MET A 1 -63.90 -13.41 94.56
CA MET A 1 -63.97 -13.55 93.09
C MET A 1 -63.26 -12.39 92.38
N GLU A 2 -63.46 -11.14 92.82
CA GLU A 2 -62.82 -9.94 92.25
C GLU A 2 -61.27 -9.96 92.24
N ARG A 3 -60.61 -10.44 93.30
CA ARG A 3 -59.14 -10.54 93.34
C ARG A 3 -58.55 -11.48 92.29
N ILE A 4 -59.28 -12.56 91.95
CA ILE A 4 -58.85 -13.55 90.94
C ILE A 4 -59.02 -12.95 89.54
N LEU A 5 -60.09 -12.21 89.31
CA LEU A 5 -60.33 -11.48 88.06
C LEU A 5 -59.29 -10.37 87.85
N SER A 6 -58.93 -9.61 88.89
CA SER A 6 -57.89 -8.57 88.78
C SER A 6 -56.51 -9.16 88.48
N THR A 7 -56.15 -10.31 89.07
CA THR A 7 -54.88 -10.98 88.78
C THR A 7 -54.86 -11.57 87.37
N ALA A 8 -55.97 -12.16 86.92
CA ALA A 8 -56.07 -12.68 85.55
C ALA A 8 -55.98 -11.54 84.51
N GLN A 9 -56.65 -10.42 84.74
CA GLN A 9 -56.57 -9.24 83.89
C GLN A 9 -55.16 -8.63 83.88
N ALA A 10 -54.47 -8.61 85.03
CA ALA A 10 -53.07 -8.20 85.09
C ALA A 10 -52.15 -9.14 84.30
N CYS A 11 -52.32 -10.46 84.40
CA CYS A 11 -51.54 -11.43 83.65
C CYS A 11 -51.77 -11.32 82.13
N ILE A 12 -53.03 -11.16 81.69
CA ILE A 12 -53.36 -10.97 80.27
C ILE A 12 -52.77 -9.67 79.75
N SER A 13 -52.93 -8.56 80.48
CA SER A 13 -52.34 -7.28 80.09
C SER A 13 -50.80 -7.31 80.04
N GLY A 14 -50.16 -8.04 80.97
CA GLY A 14 -48.72 -8.26 80.97
C GLY A 14 -48.26 -9.08 79.77
N TYR A 15 -49.02 -10.12 79.40
CA TYR A 15 -48.77 -10.91 78.19
C TYR A 15 -48.93 -10.06 76.92
N ASP A 16 -50.00 -9.27 76.82
CA ASP A 16 -50.24 -8.38 75.68
C ASP A 16 -49.13 -7.34 75.53
N VAL A 17 -48.60 -6.81 76.64
CA VAL A 17 -47.46 -5.87 76.63
C VAL A 17 -46.16 -6.57 76.24
N ALA A 18 -45.89 -7.77 76.75
CA ALA A 18 -44.70 -8.53 76.41
C ALA A 18 -44.71 -8.98 74.94
N PHE A 19 -45.86 -9.47 74.46
CA PHE A 19 -46.09 -9.83 73.06
C PHE A 19 -45.96 -8.61 72.15
N SER A 20 -46.62 -7.49 72.49
CA SER A 20 -46.47 -6.23 71.75
C SER A 20 -45.02 -5.75 71.70
N ARG A 21 -44.25 -5.95 72.77
CA ARG A 21 -42.82 -5.60 72.79
C ARG A 21 -42.01 -6.52 71.87
N ALA A 22 -42.29 -7.82 71.88
CA ALA A 22 -41.63 -8.79 71.00
C ALA A 22 -41.90 -8.47 69.51
N VAL A 23 -43.17 -8.23 69.16
CA VAL A 23 -43.57 -7.83 67.80
C VAL A 23 -42.86 -6.55 67.36
N ARG A 24 -42.76 -5.52 68.23
CA ARG A 24 -42.04 -4.28 67.90
C ARG A 24 -40.53 -4.50 67.72
N VAL A 25 -39.93 -5.46 68.42
CA VAL A 25 -38.50 -5.79 68.26
C VAL A 25 -38.27 -6.48 66.92
N GLU A 26 -39.14 -7.43 66.57
CA GLU A 26 -39.12 -8.11 65.28
C GLU A 26 -39.37 -7.15 64.12
N GLU A 27 -40.36 -6.26 64.25
CA GLU A 27 -40.66 -5.23 63.24
C GLU A 27 -39.47 -4.29 63.02
N ARG A 28 -38.74 -3.92 64.08
CA ARG A 28 -37.49 -3.15 63.95
C ARG A 28 -36.36 -3.96 63.31
N ALA A 29 -36.30 -5.27 63.56
CA ALA A 29 -35.33 -6.15 62.90
C ALA A 29 -35.62 -6.22 61.40
N TRP A 30 -36.87 -6.50 61.01
CA TRP A 30 -37.30 -6.54 59.61
C TRP A 30 -37.08 -5.22 58.89
N ARG A 31 -37.37 -4.08 59.53
CA ARG A 31 -37.07 -2.76 58.95
C ARG A 31 -35.57 -2.54 58.73
N ARG A 32 -34.71 -3.01 59.63
CA ARG A 32 -33.25 -2.93 59.44
C ARG A 32 -32.79 -3.80 58.28
N ASP A 33 -33.32 -5.02 58.20
CA ASP A 33 -32.97 -5.96 57.13
C ASP A 33 -33.47 -5.44 55.76
N ASP A 34 -34.70 -4.95 55.66
CA ASP A 34 -35.26 -4.33 54.45
C ASP A 34 -34.44 -3.10 54.02
N LEU A 35 -34.04 -2.23 54.96
CA LEU A 35 -33.16 -1.11 54.66
C LEU A 35 -31.79 -1.56 54.14
N SER A 36 -31.21 -2.60 54.76
CA SER A 36 -29.92 -3.17 54.31
C SER A 36 -30.02 -3.82 52.94
N HIS A 37 -31.14 -4.49 52.66
CA HIS A 37 -31.41 -5.12 51.37
C HIS A 37 -31.55 -4.08 50.26
N ARG A 38 -32.31 -3.01 50.50
CA ARG A 38 -32.44 -1.89 49.55
C ARG A 38 -31.11 -1.15 49.34
N GLN A 39 -30.27 -1.05 50.38
CA GLN A 39 -28.93 -0.50 50.22
C GLN A 39 -28.07 -1.40 49.33
N PHE A 40 -28.10 -2.71 49.56
CA PHE A 40 -27.40 -3.68 48.74
C PHE A 40 -27.86 -3.66 47.28
N GLU A 41 -29.18 -3.63 47.02
CA GLU A 41 -29.72 -3.51 45.66
C GLU A 41 -29.25 -2.23 44.96
N ARG A 42 -29.19 -1.09 45.66
CA ARG A 42 -28.65 0.15 45.08
C ARG A 42 -27.18 0.03 44.72
N VAL A 43 -26.38 -0.64 45.56
CA VAL A 43 -24.96 -0.89 45.27
C VAL A 43 -24.84 -1.77 44.04
N LEU A 44 -25.60 -2.87 43.96
CA LEU A 44 -25.59 -3.76 42.80
C LEU A 44 -25.97 -3.04 41.51
N LEU A 45 -27.03 -2.22 41.53
CA LEU A 45 -27.44 -1.41 40.38
C LEU A 45 -26.37 -0.39 39.95
N GLN A 46 -25.65 0.19 40.91
CA GLN A 46 -24.53 1.09 40.62
C GLN A 46 -23.35 0.33 39.98
N GLU A 47 -23.03 -0.86 40.48
CA GLU A 47 -21.98 -1.70 39.92
C GLU A 47 -22.32 -2.17 38.50
N GLU A 48 -23.57 -2.58 38.25
CA GLU A 48 -24.06 -2.92 36.91
C GLU A 48 -23.98 -1.72 35.95
N ALA A 49 -24.38 -0.52 36.40
CA ALA A 49 -24.27 0.70 35.59
C ALA A 49 -22.81 1.01 35.24
N ASN A 50 -21.90 0.89 36.21
CA ASN A 50 -20.47 1.11 36.00
C ASN A 50 -19.89 0.08 35.02
N PHE A 51 -20.25 -1.19 35.15
CA PHE A 51 -19.81 -2.25 34.24
C PHE A 51 -20.25 -1.98 32.79
N LEU A 52 -21.52 -1.59 32.58
CA LEU A 52 -22.03 -1.24 31.26
C LEU A 52 -21.39 0.02 30.67
N GLU A 53 -20.95 0.96 31.51
CA GLU A 53 -20.16 2.12 31.07
C GLU A 53 -18.75 1.71 30.63
N GLU A 54 -18.09 0.85 31.39
CA GLU A 54 -16.76 0.33 31.06
C GLU A 54 -16.78 -0.48 29.76
N GLU A 55 -17.79 -1.33 29.58
CA GLU A 55 -17.98 -2.10 28.34
C GLU A 55 -18.16 -1.17 27.13
N ARG A 56 -18.98 -0.12 27.26
CA ARG A 56 -19.14 0.89 26.19
C ARG A 56 -17.82 1.59 25.86
N ARG A 57 -17.02 1.96 26.86
CA ARG A 57 -15.70 2.59 26.66
C ARG A 57 -14.72 1.63 25.98
N TYR A 58 -14.75 0.36 26.37
CA TYR A 58 -13.92 -0.69 25.80
C TYR A 58 -14.26 -0.94 24.32
N LEU A 59 -15.54 -1.09 24.00
CA LEU A 59 -16.02 -1.26 22.62
C LEU A 59 -15.65 -0.06 21.74
N HIS A 60 -15.84 1.17 22.25
CA HIS A 60 -15.45 2.38 21.52
C HIS A 60 -13.94 2.40 21.22
N THR A 61 -13.11 2.01 22.18
CA THR A 61 -11.65 1.93 22.00
C THR A 61 -11.27 0.86 20.97
N GLN A 62 -11.91 -0.30 20.99
CA GLN A 62 -11.67 -1.36 20.00
C GLN A 62 -12.01 -0.91 18.57
N ILE A 63 -13.14 -0.23 18.39
CA ILE A 63 -13.54 0.29 17.07
C ILE A 63 -12.50 1.29 16.56
N GLN A 64 -12.01 2.19 17.41
CA GLN A 64 -10.95 3.13 17.04
C GLN A 64 -9.64 2.42 16.66
N GLN A 65 -9.24 1.40 17.42
CA GLN A 65 -8.05 0.60 17.09
C GLN A 65 -8.21 -0.12 15.75
N ALA A 66 -9.36 -0.74 15.49
CA ALA A 66 -9.65 -1.40 14.22
C ALA A 66 -9.55 -0.43 13.03
N HIS A 67 -9.99 0.82 13.17
CA HIS A 67 -9.83 1.84 12.13
C HIS A 67 -8.36 2.19 11.87
N VAL A 68 -7.54 2.30 12.90
CA VAL A 68 -6.09 2.56 12.75
C VAL A 68 -5.39 1.37 12.09
N GLU A 69 -5.76 0.15 12.47
CA GLU A 69 -5.23 -1.07 11.86
C GLU A 69 -5.63 -1.20 10.39
N ASN A 70 -6.88 -0.90 10.04
CA ASN A 70 -7.34 -0.87 8.66
C ASN A 70 -6.57 0.17 7.84
N ALA A 71 -6.34 1.37 8.37
CA ALA A 71 -5.53 2.39 7.73
C ALA A 71 -4.08 1.91 7.49
N ARG A 72 -3.44 1.29 8.50
CA ARG A 72 -2.11 0.68 8.35
C ARG A 72 -2.08 -0.43 7.31
N SER A 73 -3.10 -1.28 7.29
CA SER A 73 -3.20 -2.35 6.30
C SER A 73 -3.28 -1.80 4.87
N LEU A 74 -4.04 -0.70 4.65
CA LEU A 74 -4.11 -0.03 3.35
C LEU A 74 -2.77 0.61 2.97
N TRP A 75 -2.14 1.32 3.90
CA TRP A 75 -0.81 1.91 3.69
C TRP A 75 0.19 0.84 3.24
N LEU A 76 0.28 -0.28 3.96
CA LEU A 76 1.17 -1.40 3.63
C LEU A 76 0.88 -1.97 2.24
N ARG A 77 -0.39 -2.08 1.83
CA ARG A 77 -0.75 -2.51 0.47
C ARG A 77 -0.20 -1.55 -0.59
N PHE A 78 -0.31 -0.24 -0.39
CA PHE A 78 0.25 0.74 -1.33
C PHE A 78 1.77 0.72 -1.36
N VAL A 79 2.42 0.64 -0.20
CA VAL A 79 3.89 0.54 -0.11
C VAL A 79 4.38 -0.73 -0.80
N ASN A 80 3.76 -1.88 -0.54
CA ASN A 80 4.11 -3.14 -1.19
C ASN A 80 3.88 -3.07 -2.70
N ARG A 81 2.76 -2.49 -3.15
CA ARG A 81 2.49 -2.31 -4.58
C ARG A 81 3.54 -1.42 -5.25
N ASN A 82 3.84 -0.25 -4.67
CA ASN A 82 4.88 0.65 -5.14
C ASN A 82 6.25 -0.06 -5.20
N ARG A 83 6.60 -0.86 -4.19
CA ARG A 83 7.86 -1.62 -4.16
C ARG A 83 7.92 -2.64 -5.30
N THR A 84 6.86 -3.41 -5.52
CA THR A 84 6.80 -4.40 -6.60
C THR A 84 6.88 -3.73 -7.97
N GLU A 85 6.13 -2.65 -8.20
CA GLU A 85 6.18 -1.88 -9.45
C GLU A 85 7.59 -1.32 -9.72
N VAL A 86 8.27 -0.78 -8.68
CA VAL A 86 9.64 -0.30 -8.79
C VAL A 86 10.60 -1.43 -9.15
N MET A 87 10.46 -2.60 -8.52
CA MET A 87 11.32 -3.77 -8.81
C MET A 87 11.11 -4.26 -10.25
N GLU A 88 9.86 -4.39 -10.70
CA GLU A 88 9.53 -4.82 -12.05
C GLU A 88 10.11 -3.86 -13.11
N LYS A 89 9.89 -2.55 -12.96
CA LYS A 89 10.46 -1.55 -13.89
C LYS A 89 11.99 -1.53 -13.83
N THR A 90 12.58 -1.73 -12.65
CA THR A 90 14.03 -1.83 -12.50
C THR A 90 14.60 -3.04 -13.24
N GLU A 91 13.96 -4.20 -13.15
CA GLU A 91 14.36 -5.42 -13.86
C GLU A 91 14.24 -5.24 -15.38
N GLN A 92 13.15 -4.63 -15.85
CA GLN A 92 12.98 -4.29 -17.27
C GLN A 92 14.11 -3.38 -17.77
N LEU A 93 14.47 -2.33 -17.01
CA LEU A 93 15.54 -1.42 -17.37
C LEU A 93 16.92 -2.07 -17.39
N LYS A 94 17.21 -2.93 -16.42
CA LYS A 94 18.46 -3.69 -16.38
C LYS A 94 18.57 -4.66 -17.56
N ALA A 95 17.47 -5.33 -17.92
CA ALA A 95 17.44 -6.23 -19.07
C ALA A 95 17.71 -5.47 -20.37
N VAL A 96 17.00 -4.35 -20.61
CA VAL A 96 17.20 -3.54 -21.82
C VAL A 96 18.62 -2.95 -21.87
N SER A 97 19.11 -2.39 -20.76
CA SER A 97 20.47 -1.84 -20.71
C SER A 97 21.55 -2.90 -20.96
N SER A 98 21.40 -4.11 -20.41
CA SER A 98 22.40 -5.16 -20.59
C SER A 98 22.39 -5.74 -22.01
N LEU A 99 21.22 -5.95 -22.60
CA LEU A 99 21.08 -6.38 -24.00
C LEU A 99 21.61 -5.35 -24.99
N SER A 100 21.30 -4.07 -24.77
CA SER A 100 21.78 -2.96 -25.59
C SER A 100 23.31 -2.83 -25.55
N ALA A 101 23.92 -2.96 -24.36
CA ALA A 101 25.37 -2.96 -24.21
C ALA A 101 26.05 -4.13 -24.93
N LEU A 102 25.47 -5.34 -24.85
CA LEU A 102 25.96 -6.52 -25.56
C LEU A 102 25.88 -6.32 -27.08
N LEU A 103 24.76 -5.80 -27.58
CA LEU A 103 24.57 -5.56 -29.01
C LEU A 103 25.57 -4.52 -29.55
N ALA A 104 25.75 -3.41 -28.82
CA ALA A 104 26.75 -2.40 -29.13
C ALA A 104 28.18 -2.99 -29.13
N GLY A 105 28.50 -3.81 -28.13
CA GLY A 105 29.78 -4.51 -28.02
C GLY A 105 30.04 -5.45 -29.20
N PHE A 106 29.06 -6.28 -29.58
CA PHE A 106 29.18 -7.18 -30.73
C PHE A 106 29.32 -6.42 -32.04
N ALA A 107 28.56 -5.34 -32.24
CA ALA A 107 28.69 -4.50 -33.43
C ALA A 107 30.10 -3.87 -33.52
N LEU A 108 30.63 -3.38 -32.39
CA LEU A 108 31.96 -2.79 -32.32
C LEU A 108 33.08 -3.82 -32.57
N VAL A 109 33.01 -4.99 -31.94
CA VAL A 109 33.98 -6.08 -32.16
C VAL A 109 33.94 -6.53 -33.62
N GLY A 110 32.76 -6.70 -34.19
CA GLY A 110 32.61 -7.01 -35.61
C GLY A 110 33.33 -5.98 -36.49
N PHE A 111 33.11 -4.69 -36.23
CA PHE A 111 33.78 -3.61 -36.96
C PHE A 111 35.32 -3.64 -36.85
N LEU A 112 35.87 -3.94 -35.67
CA LEU A 112 37.31 -3.98 -35.44
C LEU A 112 37.99 -5.24 -36.03
N GLU A 113 37.29 -6.38 -36.01
CA GLU A 113 37.81 -7.66 -36.50
C GLU A 113 37.80 -7.78 -38.03
N PHE A 114 36.93 -7.04 -38.72
CA PHE A 114 36.94 -7.02 -40.19
C PHE A 114 38.12 -6.21 -40.70
N GLN A 115 39.26 -6.88 -40.89
CA GLN A 115 40.37 -6.30 -41.63
C GLN A 115 40.02 -6.19 -43.11
N PHE A 116 39.92 -4.95 -43.60
CA PHE A 116 39.56 -4.65 -44.98
C PHE A 116 40.79 -4.75 -45.88
N VAL A 117 40.84 -5.78 -46.73
CA VAL A 117 41.80 -5.84 -47.84
C VAL A 117 41.16 -5.14 -49.03
N VAL A 118 41.59 -3.91 -49.32
CA VAL A 118 41.03 -3.11 -50.42
C VAL A 118 41.56 -3.62 -51.76
N SER A 119 40.80 -4.49 -52.41
CA SER A 119 41.07 -4.93 -53.79
C SER A 119 40.48 -3.96 -54.82
N ASN A 120 41.08 -3.89 -56.00
CA ASN A 120 40.74 -2.88 -57.03
C ASN A 120 39.34 -3.05 -57.66
N GLN A 121 38.68 -4.20 -57.43
CA GLN A 121 37.32 -4.49 -57.91
C GLN A 121 36.24 -4.31 -56.82
N TYR A 122 36.59 -3.74 -55.68
CA TYR A 122 35.67 -3.58 -54.56
C TYR A 122 34.61 -2.49 -54.83
N ASN A 123 33.35 -2.79 -54.52
CA ASN A 123 32.27 -1.81 -54.60
C ASN A 123 32.47 -0.73 -53.53
N LYS A 124 32.93 0.45 -53.97
CA LYS A 124 33.27 1.60 -53.11
C LYS A 124 32.14 2.06 -52.19
N ALA A 125 30.88 1.69 -52.47
CA ALA A 125 29.73 2.05 -51.65
C ALA A 125 29.49 1.13 -50.43
N LEU A 126 29.99 -0.11 -50.43
CA LEU A 126 29.71 -1.07 -49.35
C LEU A 126 30.40 -0.71 -48.04
N LEU A 127 31.66 -0.27 -48.12
CA LEU A 127 32.45 0.10 -46.96
C LEU A 127 31.87 1.31 -46.18
N PRO A 128 31.53 2.44 -46.83
CA PRO A 128 30.91 3.56 -46.10
C PRO A 128 29.51 3.20 -45.59
N LEU A 129 28.75 2.35 -46.29
CA LEU A 129 27.45 1.90 -45.81
C LEU A 129 27.57 1.04 -44.55
N PHE A 130 28.54 0.10 -44.53
CA PHE A 130 28.84 -0.72 -43.36
C PHE A 130 29.30 0.12 -42.16
N ALA A 131 30.19 1.09 -42.40
CA ALA A 131 30.62 2.01 -41.37
C ALA A 131 29.45 2.83 -40.82
N LEU A 132 28.59 3.36 -41.71
CA LEU A 132 27.41 4.14 -41.33
C LEU A 132 26.43 3.31 -40.49
N THR A 133 26.09 2.09 -40.92
CA THR A 133 25.16 1.22 -40.19
C THR A 133 25.73 0.80 -38.84
N THR A 134 27.04 0.53 -38.77
CA THR A 134 27.72 0.23 -37.49
C THR A 134 27.65 1.44 -36.55
N SER A 135 28.00 2.65 -37.03
CA SER A 135 27.97 3.87 -36.22
C SER A 135 26.57 4.20 -35.71
N ILE A 136 25.54 4.04 -36.54
CA ILE A 136 24.14 4.21 -36.12
C ILE A 136 23.77 3.18 -35.06
N THR A 137 24.08 1.90 -35.29
CA THR A 137 23.78 0.82 -34.33
C THR A 137 24.43 1.12 -32.98
N VAL A 138 25.74 1.35 -32.93
CA VAL A 138 26.46 1.60 -31.68
C VAL A 138 25.97 2.90 -31.02
N GLY A 139 25.77 3.97 -31.78
CA GLY A 139 25.33 5.26 -31.24
C GLY A 139 23.94 5.20 -30.61
N VAL A 140 22.99 4.54 -31.27
CA VAL A 140 21.62 4.38 -30.79
C VAL A 140 21.56 3.45 -29.57
N GLU A 141 22.30 2.34 -29.58
CA GLU A 141 22.36 1.42 -28.44
C GLU A 141 23.03 2.07 -27.22
N VAL A 142 24.16 2.76 -27.39
CA VAL A 142 24.81 3.49 -26.29
C VAL A 142 23.87 4.56 -25.72
N ALA A 143 23.13 5.28 -26.56
CA ALA A 143 22.11 6.23 -26.10
C ALA A 143 21.01 5.53 -25.27
N ALA A 144 20.52 4.37 -25.72
CA ALA A 144 19.54 3.57 -24.97
C ALA A 144 20.10 3.09 -23.61
N VAL A 145 21.34 2.61 -23.54
CA VAL A 145 22.02 2.24 -22.29
C VAL A 145 22.11 3.44 -21.33
N VAL A 146 22.51 4.61 -21.82
CA VAL A 146 22.67 5.80 -20.99
C VAL A 146 21.31 6.26 -20.45
N LEU A 147 20.29 6.35 -21.29
CA LEU A 147 18.94 6.75 -20.87
C LEU A 147 18.36 5.78 -19.83
N THR A 148 18.46 4.47 -20.07
CA THR A 148 17.96 3.47 -19.12
C THR A 148 18.73 3.48 -17.80
N SER A 149 20.04 3.74 -17.84
CA SER A 149 20.88 3.87 -16.63
C SER A 149 20.55 5.12 -15.81
N LEU A 150 20.38 6.27 -16.47
CA LEU A 150 19.97 7.52 -15.81
C LEU A 150 18.58 7.41 -15.21
N MET A 151 17.64 6.77 -15.94
CA MET A 151 16.30 6.54 -15.44
C MET A 151 16.30 5.58 -14.25
N LEU A 152 17.10 4.51 -14.29
CA LEU A 152 17.28 3.60 -13.16
C LEU A 152 17.84 4.34 -11.93
N ALA A 153 18.85 5.20 -12.11
CA ALA A 153 19.39 6.01 -11.03
C ALA A 153 18.34 6.97 -10.44
N ASN A 154 17.49 7.57 -11.27
CA ASN A 154 16.40 8.44 -10.83
C ASN A 154 15.34 7.66 -10.02
N ILE A 155 14.95 6.46 -10.48
CA ILE A 155 14.02 5.60 -9.75
C ILE A 155 14.59 5.19 -8.40
N LEU A 156 15.84 4.74 -8.34
CA LEU A 156 16.48 4.35 -7.08
C LEU A 156 16.62 5.51 -6.10
N ARG A 157 16.87 6.73 -6.60
CA ARG A 157 16.89 7.94 -5.78
C ARG A 157 15.50 8.24 -5.21
N THR A 158 14.47 8.19 -6.06
CA THR A 158 13.08 8.51 -5.66
C THR A 158 12.45 7.40 -4.82
N ALA A 159 12.87 6.15 -4.99
CA ALA A 159 12.40 5.00 -4.23
C ALA A 159 12.58 5.16 -2.72
N LYS A 160 13.65 5.83 -2.30
CA LYS A 160 13.92 6.15 -0.90
C LYS A 160 12.90 7.14 -0.31
N THR A 161 12.26 7.94 -1.15
CA THR A 161 11.32 8.98 -0.74
C THR A 161 9.89 8.46 -0.58
N TYR A 162 9.52 7.34 -1.23
CA TYR A 162 8.16 6.78 -1.12
C TYR A 162 7.84 6.09 0.21
N VAL A 163 8.87 5.82 1.03
CA VAL A 163 8.73 5.24 2.37
C VAL A 163 9.18 6.29 3.37
N ASN A 164 8.50 7.42 3.38
CA ASN A 164 8.77 8.49 4.34
C ASN A 164 7.74 8.45 5.47
N GLU A 165 8.20 8.46 6.71
CA GLU A 165 7.35 8.47 7.91
C GLU A 165 6.38 9.66 7.92
N GLN A 166 6.81 10.80 7.35
CA GLN A 166 5.97 11.98 7.22
C GLN A 166 4.76 11.74 6.29
N GLU A 167 4.95 11.03 5.18
CA GLU A 167 3.85 10.72 4.25
C GLU A 167 2.89 9.69 4.84
N GLU A 168 3.41 8.75 5.64
CA GLU A 168 2.59 7.84 6.43
C GLU A 168 1.74 8.62 7.43
N ALA A 169 2.32 9.54 8.20
CA ALA A 169 1.59 10.35 9.18
C ALA A 169 0.48 11.19 8.53
N GLU A 170 0.76 11.84 7.40
CA GLU A 170 -0.24 12.59 6.62
C GLU A 170 -1.34 11.69 6.05
N PHE A 171 -0.98 10.48 5.62
CA PHE A 171 -1.95 9.48 5.19
C PHE A 171 -2.85 9.03 6.35
N MET A 172 -2.27 8.71 7.51
CA MET A 172 -3.02 8.32 8.71
C MET A 172 -3.97 9.42 9.16
N HIS A 173 -3.54 10.68 9.13
CA HIS A 173 -4.40 11.82 9.45
C HIS A 173 -5.60 11.94 8.49
N ARG A 174 -5.37 11.76 7.18
CA ARG A 174 -6.47 11.74 6.19
C ARG A 174 -7.42 10.57 6.38
N CYS A 175 -6.91 9.39 6.76
CA CYS A 175 -7.70 8.22 7.11
C CYS A 175 -8.56 8.46 8.37
N GLN A 176 -8.03 9.13 9.39
CA GLN A 176 -8.79 9.53 10.58
C GLN A 176 -9.90 10.52 10.23
N ALA A 177 -9.59 11.53 9.41
CA ALA A 177 -10.59 12.49 8.92
C ALA A 177 -11.67 11.82 8.06
N PHE A 178 -11.31 10.78 7.30
CA PHE A 178 -12.26 9.96 6.54
C PHE A 178 -13.22 9.23 7.46
N VAL A 179 -12.73 8.55 8.51
CA VAL A 179 -13.60 7.86 9.48
C VAL A 179 -14.52 8.83 10.20
N ALA A 180 -14.01 10.00 10.62
CA ALA A 180 -14.79 11.00 11.32
C ALA A 180 -15.93 11.59 10.47
N ASN A 181 -15.76 11.66 9.15
CA ASN A 181 -16.72 12.26 8.22
C ASN A 181 -17.36 11.24 7.27
N TYR A 182 -17.26 9.94 7.60
CA TYR A 182 -17.64 8.86 6.69
C TYR A 182 -19.14 8.88 6.39
N ARG A 183 -19.48 8.73 5.11
CA ARG A 183 -20.83 8.44 4.64
C ARG A 183 -20.84 7.09 3.92
N PRO A 184 -21.93 6.31 4.02
CA PRO A 184 -22.07 5.07 3.27
C PRO A 184 -21.78 5.27 1.78
N GLY A 185 -20.78 4.54 1.25
CA GLY A 185 -20.32 4.65 -0.14
C GLY A 185 -19.11 5.55 -0.36
N ASP A 186 -18.63 6.27 0.67
CA ASP A 186 -17.36 6.98 0.59
C ASP A 186 -16.19 5.98 0.54
N ARG A 187 -15.17 6.30 -0.26
CA ARG A 187 -13.99 5.43 -0.44
C ARG A 187 -12.80 5.93 0.38
N PRO A 188 -11.91 5.04 0.83
CA PRO A 188 -10.73 5.45 1.57
C PRO A 188 -9.82 6.35 0.73
N PRO A 189 -9.09 7.28 1.36
CA PRO A 189 -8.18 8.18 0.65
C PRO A 189 -7.00 7.42 0.03
N ALA A 190 -6.50 7.90 -1.12
CA ALA A 190 -5.26 7.40 -1.73
C ALA A 190 -4.02 8.15 -1.20
N PRO A 191 -2.84 7.51 -1.13
CA PRO A 191 -1.57 8.24 -0.97
C PRO A 191 -1.35 9.20 -2.15
N VAL A 192 -0.88 10.42 -1.85
CA VAL A 192 -0.73 11.49 -2.86
C VAL A 192 0.40 11.19 -3.85
N ARG A 193 1.47 10.55 -3.37
CA ARG A 193 2.65 10.19 -4.17
C ARG A 193 2.66 8.68 -4.35
N THR A 194 2.33 8.24 -5.54
CA THR A 194 2.49 6.85 -5.97
C THR A 194 3.57 6.77 -7.03
N PHE A 195 4.26 5.63 -7.08
CA PHE A 195 5.29 5.39 -8.09
C PHE A 195 4.70 5.49 -9.51
N ALA A 196 3.52 4.92 -9.73
CA ALA A 196 2.80 5.01 -10.99
C ALA A 196 2.64 6.46 -11.50
N VAL A 197 2.25 7.41 -10.64
CA VAL A 197 2.09 8.82 -11.04
C VAL A 197 3.43 9.48 -11.36
N HIS A 198 4.48 9.16 -10.60
CA HIS A 198 5.83 9.65 -10.89
C HIS A 198 6.35 9.10 -12.22
N TRP A 199 6.20 7.79 -12.44
CA TRP A 199 6.60 7.11 -13.65
C TRP A 199 5.90 7.73 -14.87
N ALA A 200 4.57 7.83 -14.84
CA ALA A 200 3.78 8.41 -15.92
C ALA A 200 4.20 9.85 -16.28
N ARG A 201 4.56 10.67 -15.28
CA ARG A 201 4.92 12.08 -15.51
C ARG A 201 6.36 12.29 -15.97
N ARG A 202 7.31 11.46 -15.54
CA ARG A 202 8.75 11.72 -15.70
C ARG A 202 9.49 10.66 -16.49
N CYS A 203 9.12 9.40 -16.31
CA CYS A 203 9.87 8.26 -16.84
C CYS A 203 9.25 7.70 -18.12
N GLU A 204 7.93 7.77 -18.26
CA GLU A 204 7.21 7.12 -19.36
C GLU A 204 7.66 7.61 -20.74
N HIS A 205 7.84 8.92 -20.90
CA HIS A 205 8.31 9.49 -22.16
C HIS A 205 9.75 9.05 -22.49
N GLU A 206 10.65 9.17 -21.52
CA GLU A 206 12.06 8.78 -21.68
C GLU A 206 12.22 7.28 -21.90
N TRP A 207 11.41 6.46 -21.23
CA TRP A 207 11.31 5.02 -21.43
C TRP A 207 10.93 4.69 -22.87
N ARG A 208 9.87 5.32 -23.40
CA ARG A 208 9.44 5.10 -24.79
C ARG A 208 10.55 5.49 -25.78
N ILE A 209 11.28 6.58 -25.52
CA ILE A 209 12.42 6.98 -26.35
C ILE A 209 13.53 5.94 -26.29
N ALA A 210 13.97 5.55 -25.08
CA ALA A 210 14.99 4.52 -24.88
C ALA A 210 14.61 3.19 -25.55
N PHE A 211 13.37 2.75 -25.39
CA PHE A 211 12.86 1.52 -26.00
C PHE A 211 12.82 1.63 -27.53
N ARG A 212 12.43 2.77 -28.09
CA ARG A 212 12.48 3.01 -29.56
C ARG A 212 13.90 3.03 -30.08
N LEU A 213 14.84 3.65 -29.37
CA LEU A 213 16.26 3.63 -29.73
C LEU A 213 16.78 2.19 -29.76
N PHE A 214 16.65 1.45 -28.65
CA PHE A 214 17.00 0.03 -28.58
C PHE A 214 16.38 -0.79 -29.72
N SER A 215 15.08 -0.61 -29.96
CA SER A 215 14.37 -1.33 -31.01
C SER A 215 14.82 -0.95 -32.42
N THR A 216 15.25 0.30 -32.63
CA THR A 216 15.76 0.78 -33.92
C THR A 216 17.17 0.24 -34.19
N GLY A 217 17.98 0.03 -33.15
CA GLY A 217 19.32 -0.54 -33.28
C GLY A 217 19.33 -1.96 -33.86
N ILE A 218 18.36 -2.80 -33.48
CA ILE A 218 18.28 -4.20 -33.89
C ILE A 218 18.20 -4.37 -35.43
N PRO A 219 17.31 -3.69 -36.18
CA PRO A 219 17.31 -3.73 -37.64
C PRO A 219 18.63 -3.29 -38.27
N PHE A 220 19.24 -2.21 -37.77
CA PHE A 220 20.53 -1.74 -38.27
C PHE A 220 21.63 -2.77 -38.04
N PHE A 221 21.59 -3.49 -36.92
CA PHE A 221 22.50 -4.60 -36.63
C PHE A 221 22.37 -5.75 -37.64
N PHE A 222 21.15 -6.17 -37.98
CA PHE A 222 20.93 -7.21 -39.00
C PHE A 222 21.41 -6.77 -40.38
N VAL A 223 21.16 -5.51 -40.77
CA VAL A 223 21.70 -4.94 -42.01
C VAL A 223 23.22 -4.93 -41.97
N ASN A 224 23.81 -4.58 -40.83
CA ASN A 224 25.25 -4.57 -40.64
C ASN A 224 25.87 -5.97 -40.82
N LEU A 225 25.24 -7.01 -40.27
CA LEU A 225 25.67 -8.40 -40.44
C LEU A 225 25.52 -8.88 -41.89
N ALA A 226 24.46 -8.46 -42.58
CA ALA A 226 24.27 -8.76 -44.01
C ALA A 226 25.40 -8.12 -44.85
N LEU A 227 25.71 -6.84 -44.59
CA LEU A 227 26.83 -6.13 -45.25
C LEU A 227 28.17 -6.79 -44.92
N ALA A 228 28.43 -7.14 -43.66
CA ALA A 228 29.63 -7.86 -43.26
C ALA A 228 29.83 -9.17 -44.05
N GLY A 229 28.76 -9.89 -44.35
CA GLY A 229 28.80 -11.07 -45.22
C GLY A 229 29.31 -10.75 -46.62
N TRP A 230 28.83 -9.66 -47.24
CA TRP A 230 29.31 -9.19 -48.54
C TRP A 230 30.78 -8.78 -48.52
N ILE A 231 31.22 -8.15 -47.43
CA ILE A 231 32.62 -7.73 -47.28
C ILE A 231 33.53 -8.96 -47.12
N LYS A 232 33.15 -9.89 -46.24
CA LYS A 232 33.96 -11.07 -45.92
C LYS A 232 34.10 -12.02 -47.10
N PHE A 233 33.04 -12.23 -47.88
CA PHE A 233 33.03 -13.18 -48.99
C PHE A 233 33.25 -12.51 -50.35
N HIS A 234 33.83 -11.31 -50.40
CA HIS A 234 34.01 -10.58 -51.67
C HIS A 234 34.96 -11.30 -52.65
N ASP A 235 35.96 -12.04 -52.14
CA ASP A 235 36.93 -12.78 -52.96
C ASP A 235 36.44 -14.17 -53.39
N ALA A 236 35.29 -14.62 -52.90
CA ALA A 236 34.75 -15.92 -53.30
C ALA A 236 34.30 -15.88 -54.76
N GLN A 237 34.76 -16.83 -55.57
CA GLN A 237 34.39 -16.94 -57.01
C GLN A 237 32.88 -17.04 -57.25
N THR A 238 32.10 -17.45 -56.24
CA THR A 238 30.65 -17.54 -56.33
C THR A 238 29.97 -16.68 -55.26
N PRO A 239 29.00 -15.81 -55.61
CA PRO A 239 28.30 -14.94 -54.67
C PRO A 239 27.24 -15.70 -53.83
N VAL A 240 27.27 -17.03 -53.82
CA VAL A 240 26.25 -17.86 -53.16
C VAL A 240 26.27 -17.65 -51.65
N ALA A 241 27.44 -17.60 -51.03
CA ALA A 241 27.59 -17.40 -49.58
C ALA A 241 26.96 -16.08 -49.06
N PRO A 242 27.29 -14.89 -49.61
CA PRO A 242 26.69 -13.65 -49.14
C PRO A 242 25.17 -13.59 -49.43
N ILE A 243 24.70 -14.17 -50.54
CA ILE A 243 23.25 -14.26 -50.83
C ILE A 243 22.54 -15.06 -49.73
N ILE A 244 23.07 -16.22 -49.34
CA ILE A 244 22.47 -17.04 -48.26
C ILE A 244 22.44 -16.27 -46.95
N VAL A 245 23.55 -15.62 -46.57
CA VAL A 245 23.62 -14.81 -45.33
C VAL A 245 22.57 -13.70 -45.36
N THR A 246 22.43 -12.98 -46.47
CA THR A 246 21.43 -11.90 -46.58
C THR A 246 19.99 -12.40 -46.54
N LEU A 247 19.68 -13.56 -47.10
CA LEU A 247 18.35 -14.17 -46.99
C LEU A 247 18.02 -14.55 -45.54
N ILE A 248 18.97 -15.16 -44.83
CA ILE A 248 18.79 -15.53 -43.42
C ILE A 248 18.63 -14.28 -42.55
N MET A 249 19.49 -13.27 -42.73
CA MET A 249 19.38 -12.01 -41.97
C MET A 249 18.11 -11.24 -42.32
N GLY A 250 17.70 -11.22 -43.59
CA GLY A 250 16.46 -10.59 -44.05
C GLY A 250 15.21 -11.24 -43.47
N SER A 251 15.14 -12.58 -43.45
CA SER A 251 14.05 -13.31 -42.81
C SER A 251 14.00 -13.07 -41.29
N SER A 252 15.16 -13.03 -40.63
CA SER A 252 15.27 -12.73 -39.20
C SER A 252 14.80 -11.30 -38.89
N LEU A 253 15.16 -10.33 -39.74
CA LEU A 253 14.72 -8.94 -39.63
C LEU A 253 13.20 -8.81 -39.82
N LEU A 254 12.61 -9.51 -40.80
CA LEU A 254 11.15 -9.51 -40.99
C LEU A 254 10.42 -10.10 -39.78
N TYR A 255 10.92 -11.21 -39.24
CA TYR A 255 10.36 -11.81 -38.03
C TYR A 255 10.49 -10.88 -36.81
N ASN A 256 11.63 -10.21 -36.68
CA ASN A 256 11.86 -9.22 -35.62
C ASN A 256 10.91 -8.02 -35.75
N LEU A 257 10.75 -7.45 -36.95
CA LEU A 257 9.80 -6.37 -37.22
C LEU A 257 8.36 -6.79 -36.95
N TYR A 258 7.97 -8.00 -37.34
CA TYR A 258 6.65 -8.54 -37.03
C TYR A 258 6.43 -8.64 -35.52
N THR A 259 7.40 -9.21 -34.79
CA THR A 259 7.34 -9.34 -33.33
C THR A 259 7.29 -7.98 -32.66
N HIS A 260 8.10 -7.01 -33.13
CA HIS A 260 8.13 -5.65 -32.62
C HIS A 260 6.82 -4.90 -32.87
N ARG A 261 6.23 -5.03 -34.06
CA ARG A 261 4.92 -4.42 -34.35
C ARG A 261 3.81 -5.05 -33.52
N LYS A 262 3.83 -6.38 -33.36
CA LYS A 262 2.81 -7.10 -32.60
C LYS A 262 2.86 -6.76 -31.11
N TRP A 263 4.04 -6.77 -30.50
CA TRP A 263 4.20 -6.62 -29.05
C TRP A 263 4.59 -5.22 -28.60
N GLY A 264 5.22 -4.43 -29.48
CA GLY A 264 5.67 -3.07 -29.18
C GLY A 264 4.51 -2.14 -28.87
N GLU A 265 3.35 -2.33 -29.49
CA GLU A 265 2.15 -1.56 -29.17
C GLU A 265 1.66 -1.89 -27.75
N TYR A 266 1.56 -3.16 -27.37
CA TYR A 266 1.17 -3.55 -26.00
C TYR A 266 2.18 -3.15 -24.94
N LEU A 267 3.48 -3.16 -25.25
CA LEU A 267 4.52 -2.71 -24.32
C LEU A 267 4.54 -1.19 -24.14
N MET A 268 3.96 -0.43 -25.09
CA MET A 268 3.86 1.03 -25.04
C MET A 268 2.46 1.53 -24.66
N ALA A 269 1.44 0.67 -24.69
CA ALA A 269 0.10 0.99 -24.23
C ALA A 269 0.12 1.17 -22.71
N ASP A 270 -0.35 2.32 -22.23
CA ASP A 270 -0.40 2.62 -20.81
C ASP A 270 -1.44 1.71 -20.13
N GLY A 271 -1.04 0.96 -19.10
CA GLY A 271 -1.98 0.21 -18.22
C GLY A 271 -2.89 1.12 -17.36
N SER A 272 -3.00 2.40 -17.70
CA SER A 272 -3.89 3.37 -17.04
C SER A 272 -5.35 3.13 -17.41
N GLU A 273 -5.62 2.67 -18.63
CA GLU A 273 -6.99 2.34 -19.08
C GLU A 273 -7.54 1.14 -18.29
N ASP A 274 -6.75 0.08 -18.13
CA ASP A 274 -7.15 -1.12 -17.37
C ASP A 274 -7.39 -0.82 -15.88
N ALA A 275 -6.59 0.06 -15.27
CA ALA A 275 -6.76 0.47 -13.88
C ALA A 275 -8.04 1.30 -13.68
N GLN A 276 -8.44 2.06 -14.69
CA GLN A 276 -9.64 2.91 -14.67
C GLN A 276 -10.92 2.09 -14.95
N GLU A 277 -10.82 1.07 -15.79
CA GLU A 277 -11.89 0.10 -16.06
C GLU A 277 -12.16 -0.83 -14.87
N ALA A 278 -11.11 -1.33 -14.21
CA ALA A 278 -11.26 -2.12 -12.97
C ALA A 278 -11.99 -1.34 -11.85
N GLY A 279 -11.79 -0.01 -11.81
CA GLY A 279 -12.50 0.88 -10.88
C GLY A 279 -13.98 1.08 -11.18
N HIS A 280 -14.42 0.85 -12.43
CA HIS A 280 -15.81 0.94 -12.85
C HIS A 280 -16.58 -0.37 -12.67
N GLN A 281 -15.90 -1.53 -12.69
CA GLN A 281 -16.55 -2.84 -12.59
C GLN A 281 -16.94 -3.24 -11.17
N LEU A 282 -16.45 -2.55 -10.13
CA LEU A 282 -16.74 -2.82 -8.72
C LEU A 282 -17.76 -1.83 -8.11
N ILE A 283 -18.89 -1.61 -8.79
CA ILE A 283 -20.05 -0.95 -8.17
C ILE A 283 -20.69 -1.95 -7.21
N GLN A 284 -20.04 -2.19 -6.07
CA GLN A 284 -20.67 -2.88 -4.95
C GLN A 284 -21.60 -1.89 -4.23
N PRO A 285 -22.81 -2.31 -3.83
CA PRO A 285 -23.66 -1.47 -2.99
C PRO A 285 -22.92 -1.17 -1.68
N PRO A 286 -23.09 0.04 -1.11
CA PRO A 286 -22.39 0.45 0.10
C PRO A 286 -22.79 -0.47 1.26
N VAL A 287 -21.81 -1.19 1.84
CA VAL A 287 -22.03 -2.13 2.95
C VAL A 287 -21.82 -1.44 4.29
N GLY A 288 -21.04 -0.36 4.32
CA GLY A 288 -20.70 0.35 5.54
C GLY A 288 -19.28 0.06 6.01
N LEU A 289 -18.81 0.81 7.01
CA LEU A 289 -17.63 0.41 7.77
C LEU A 289 -17.94 -0.89 8.56
N PRO A 290 -16.99 -1.83 8.67
CA PRO A 290 -15.59 -1.74 8.24
C PRO A 290 -15.32 -2.16 6.79
N PHE A 291 -16.31 -2.70 6.06
CA PHE A 291 -16.11 -3.31 4.75
C PHE A 291 -15.70 -2.31 3.65
N ASP A 292 -16.19 -1.07 3.75
CA ASP A 292 -15.85 -0.01 2.80
C ASP A 292 -14.35 0.37 2.82
N TRP A 293 -13.57 -0.05 3.83
CA TRP A 293 -12.11 0.06 3.82
C TRP A 293 -11.45 -0.75 2.71
N TYR A 294 -12.10 -1.79 2.20
CA TYR A 294 -11.54 -2.67 1.16
C TYR A 294 -11.86 -2.18 -0.25
N LEU A 295 -12.65 -1.13 -0.40
CA LEU A 295 -12.93 -0.54 -1.70
C LEU A 295 -11.67 0.12 -2.28
N PRO A 296 -11.45 0.01 -3.60
CA PRO A 296 -10.32 0.67 -4.24
C PRO A 296 -10.44 2.19 -4.05
N PRO A 297 -9.36 2.89 -3.68
CA PRO A 297 -9.42 4.33 -3.47
C PRO A 297 -9.75 5.04 -4.79
N ILE A 298 -10.32 6.24 -4.70
CA ILE A 298 -10.64 7.04 -5.90
C ILE A 298 -9.33 7.52 -6.52
N ALA A 299 -8.93 6.87 -7.62
CA ALA A 299 -7.85 7.33 -8.48
C ALA A 299 -8.31 8.57 -9.25
N GLY A 300 -8.20 9.77 -8.67
CA GLY A 300 -8.63 10.97 -9.39
C GLY A 300 -8.43 12.32 -8.72
N THR A 301 -8.44 12.41 -7.39
CA THR A 301 -8.34 13.73 -6.73
C THR A 301 -6.95 13.91 -6.13
N GLY A 302 -5.97 14.10 -7.01
CA GLY A 302 -4.67 14.64 -6.63
C GLY A 302 -4.85 16.08 -6.15
N GLY A 303 -5.03 16.25 -4.84
CA GLY A 303 -5.08 17.56 -4.18
C GLY A 303 -6.43 18.26 -4.31
N LEU A 304 -6.96 18.71 -3.17
CA LEU A 304 -8.14 19.57 -3.02
C LEU A 304 -9.47 19.05 -3.63
N GLU A 305 -10.30 18.46 -2.78
CA GLU A 305 -11.56 19.10 -2.37
C GLU A 305 -12.20 18.25 -1.26
N LEU A 306 -11.72 18.41 -0.02
CA LEU A 306 -12.64 18.54 1.11
C LEU A 306 -13.39 19.87 0.92
N ARG A 307 -14.12 20.02 -0.20
CA ARG A 307 -15.11 21.06 -0.36
C ARG A 307 -16.16 20.67 0.65
N LEU A 308 -16.34 21.49 1.68
CA LEU A 308 -17.59 21.63 2.38
C LEU A 308 -18.69 21.74 1.31
N ARG A 309 -19.24 20.60 0.91
CA ARG A 309 -20.41 20.57 0.06
C ARG A 309 -21.51 21.15 0.95
N PRO A 310 -22.12 22.30 0.59
CA PRO A 310 -23.20 22.84 1.38
C PRO A 310 -24.25 21.74 1.53
N LEU A 311 -24.84 21.63 2.71
CA LEU A 311 -26.04 20.83 2.98
C LEU A 311 -27.13 21.27 1.99
N ALA A 312 -27.12 20.75 0.78
CA ALA A 312 -28.23 20.82 -0.13
C ALA A 312 -29.27 19.88 0.45
N ALA A 313 -30.30 20.48 1.05
CA ALA A 313 -31.51 19.82 1.50
C ALA A 313 -32.07 18.98 0.34
N SER A 314 -31.83 17.68 0.37
CA SER A 314 -32.51 16.72 -0.48
C SER A 314 -33.69 16.17 0.31
N GLY A 315 -34.80 16.89 0.27
CA GLY A 315 -36.10 16.30 0.59
C GLY A 315 -36.48 15.34 -0.51
N ALA A 316 -36.49 14.04 -0.22
CA ALA A 316 -37.29 13.04 -0.92
C ALA A 316 -37.19 11.68 -0.19
N GLY A 317 -38.33 11.21 0.34
CA GLY A 317 -38.64 9.78 0.41
C GLY A 317 -38.20 9.01 1.65
N ALA A 318 -38.83 9.26 2.80
CA ALA A 318 -38.95 8.24 3.84
C ALA A 318 -40.18 7.35 3.55
N PRO A 319 -40.08 6.01 3.60
CA PRO A 319 -41.25 5.16 3.75
C PRO A 319 -41.61 5.00 5.23
N ASN A 320 -42.91 5.10 5.48
CA ASN A 320 -43.57 4.94 6.77
C ASN A 320 -43.21 3.63 7.48
N ILE A 321 -42.74 3.72 8.73
CA ILE A 321 -43.07 2.74 9.76
C ILE A 321 -43.67 3.53 10.93
N ALA A 322 -44.99 3.42 11.05
CA ALA A 322 -45.75 3.94 12.16
C ALA A 322 -45.93 2.86 13.23
N LEU A 323 -46.06 3.36 14.47
CA LEU A 323 -46.82 2.81 15.60
C LEU A 323 -46.15 1.79 16.54
N ALA A 324 -45.74 2.30 17.71
CA ALA A 324 -46.40 2.06 19.01
C ALA A 324 -45.68 2.94 20.08
N ALA A 325 -46.33 4.00 20.58
CA ALA A 325 -46.93 4.08 21.93
C ALA A 325 -45.88 3.96 23.07
N GLY A 326 -45.74 4.90 24.01
CA GLY A 326 -46.67 5.96 24.39
C GLY A 326 -46.08 6.98 25.36
N ASN A 327 -46.92 7.97 25.62
CA ASN A 327 -46.72 9.15 26.46
C ASN A 327 -46.32 8.83 27.90
N ALA A 328 -45.42 9.64 28.46
CA ALA A 328 -45.56 10.15 29.81
C ALA A 328 -44.90 11.54 29.89
N ALA A 329 -45.74 12.55 30.12
CA ALA A 329 -45.36 13.90 30.48
C ALA A 329 -44.79 13.94 31.91
N GLY A 330 -43.93 14.93 32.18
CA GLY A 330 -43.45 15.21 33.53
C GLY A 330 -42.60 16.47 33.56
N GLU A 331 -43.23 17.58 33.91
CA GLU A 331 -42.66 18.89 34.21
C GLU A 331 -41.64 18.85 35.37
N GLY A 332 -40.71 19.82 35.37
CA GLY A 332 -40.45 20.61 36.58
C GLY A 332 -39.03 20.61 37.17
N SER A 333 -38.50 21.84 37.31
CA SER A 333 -37.51 22.33 38.31
C SER A 333 -36.03 21.97 38.07
N LEU A 334 -35.09 22.89 37.80
CA LEU A 334 -34.66 24.13 38.49
C LEU A 334 -33.93 23.85 39.82
N VAL A 335 -32.83 24.61 40.03
CA VAL A 335 -31.77 24.60 41.09
C VAL A 335 -30.47 23.92 40.60
N ASP A 336 -29.30 24.54 40.36
CA ASP A 336 -28.52 25.67 40.92
C ASP A 336 -27.35 25.25 41.84
N HIS A 337 -26.19 25.87 41.57
CA HIS A 337 -24.96 26.09 42.36
C HIS A 337 -23.81 25.06 42.54
N GLY A 338 -22.58 25.62 42.39
CA GLY A 338 -21.32 25.27 43.09
C GLY A 338 -20.24 24.67 42.16
N VAL A 339 -19.25 25.37 41.60
CA VAL A 339 -18.15 26.21 42.13
C VAL A 339 -17.14 25.49 43.06
N GLY A 340 -16.04 25.02 42.44
CA GLY A 340 -14.64 25.07 42.92
C GLY A 340 -14.10 23.89 43.77
N PRO A 341 -12.77 23.76 43.97
CA PRO A 341 -11.62 24.27 43.21
C PRO A 341 -10.53 23.21 42.87
N LEU A 342 -9.57 23.63 42.05
CA LEU A 342 -8.24 23.02 41.77
C LEU A 342 -7.33 22.93 43.01
N PRO A 343 -6.29 22.09 42.93
CA PRO A 343 -4.91 22.51 43.24
C PRO A 343 -3.96 22.20 42.05
N ALA A 344 -3.16 23.16 41.56
CA ALA A 344 -1.80 23.50 42.01
C ALA A 344 -0.83 22.29 41.88
N ALA A 345 -0.07 22.19 40.79
CA ALA A 345 1.24 22.81 40.58
C ALA A 345 2.34 22.19 41.45
N ASP A 346 3.24 21.44 40.82
CA ASP A 346 4.65 21.39 41.21
C ASP A 346 5.53 21.16 39.98
N GLY A 347 6.47 22.08 39.79
CA GLY A 347 7.48 22.01 38.76
C GLY A 347 8.71 21.26 39.24
N ARG A 348 9.45 20.67 38.29
CA ARG A 348 10.90 20.62 38.43
C ARG A 348 11.60 20.63 37.08
N GLN A 349 12.60 21.49 37.07
CA GLN A 349 13.49 21.92 36.01
C GLN A 349 14.86 21.30 36.31
N SER A 350 15.51 20.70 35.29
CA SER A 350 16.96 20.66 35.10
C SER A 350 17.20 20.07 33.71
N ASP A 351 17.78 20.83 32.78
CA ASP A 351 19.22 20.77 32.41
C ASP A 351 19.59 19.35 31.95
N GLY A 352 20.07 19.07 30.75
CA GLY A 352 20.76 19.87 29.74
C GLY A 352 21.87 18.96 29.21
N GLU A 353 21.95 18.69 27.90
CA GLU A 353 23.23 18.41 27.22
C GLU A 353 23.01 18.28 25.71
N GLN A 354 23.62 19.19 24.97
CA GLN A 354 24.08 18.95 23.60
C GLN A 354 25.26 17.98 23.66
N VAL A 355 25.44 17.11 22.66
CA VAL A 355 26.72 16.89 21.96
C VAL A 355 26.62 15.74 20.93
N ALA A 356 27.32 15.95 19.82
CA ALA A 356 27.87 14.99 18.85
C ALA A 356 26.96 14.36 17.78
N ARG A 357 27.01 15.03 16.62
CA ARG A 357 27.18 14.45 15.28
C ARG A 357 28.03 13.16 15.30
N GLY A 358 27.49 12.08 14.74
CA GLY A 358 28.25 10.92 14.28
C GLY A 358 27.83 10.59 12.84
N ALA A 359 28.63 11.04 11.88
CA ALA A 359 28.50 10.64 10.48
C ALA A 359 28.96 9.19 10.34
N SER A 360 28.06 8.29 9.98
CA SER A 360 28.40 6.92 9.60
C SER A 360 28.70 6.89 8.10
N GLU A 361 29.98 6.83 7.77
CA GLU A 361 30.46 6.46 6.44
C GLU A 361 29.98 5.04 6.11
N LEU A 362 29.15 4.93 5.07
CA LEU A 362 28.71 3.65 4.54
C LEU A 362 29.68 3.24 3.43
N HIS A 363 30.72 2.51 3.84
CA HIS A 363 31.67 1.84 2.96
C HIS A 363 30.93 0.74 2.17
N VAL A 364 30.53 1.03 0.93
CA VAL A 364 30.03 0.01 -0.01
C VAL A 364 31.25 -0.70 -0.61
N SER A 365 31.61 -1.83 -0.01
CA SER A 365 32.59 -2.75 -0.61
C SER A 365 31.93 -3.50 -1.77
N VAL A 366 32.41 -3.25 -2.98
CA VAL A 366 32.02 -3.97 -4.20
C VAL A 366 32.68 -5.36 -4.14
N ALA A 367 31.92 -6.37 -3.72
CA ALA A 367 32.33 -7.75 -3.82
C ALA A 367 32.20 -8.21 -5.28
N SER A 368 33.36 -8.36 -5.92
CA SER A 368 33.56 -9.00 -7.21
C SER A 368 32.98 -10.42 -7.22
N CYS A 369 32.07 -10.70 -8.14
CA CYS A 369 31.59 -12.05 -8.43
C CYS A 369 32.71 -12.85 -9.11
N GLY A 370 33.46 -13.62 -8.32
CA GLY A 370 34.34 -14.67 -8.80
C GLY A 370 33.55 -15.93 -9.15
N SER A 371 33.68 -16.35 -10.41
CA SER A 371 33.24 -17.62 -10.96
C SER A 371 33.81 -18.83 -10.19
N GLY A 372 32.94 -19.78 -9.82
CA GLY A 372 33.34 -21.05 -9.22
C GLY A 372 32.29 -22.14 -9.43
N PHE A 373 32.39 -22.84 -10.56
CA PHE A 373 31.61 -24.04 -10.89
C PHE A 373 32.18 -25.23 -10.10
N HIS A 374 31.43 -25.80 -9.14
CA HIS A 374 31.69 -27.15 -8.62
C HIS A 374 30.38 -27.86 -8.31
N ARG A 375 30.08 -28.91 -9.07
CA ARG A 375 29.01 -29.89 -8.79
C ARG A 375 29.39 -30.76 -7.57
N PRO A 376 28.45 -31.08 -6.67
CA PRO A 376 28.56 -32.27 -5.85
C PRO A 376 27.71 -33.43 -6.42
N ALA A 377 28.35 -34.59 -6.50
CA ALA A 377 27.73 -35.87 -6.82
C ALA A 377 26.82 -36.34 -5.67
N ALA A 378 25.64 -36.84 -6.02
CA ALA A 378 24.72 -37.47 -5.09
C ALA A 378 25.28 -38.84 -4.65
N VAL A 379 25.53 -39.00 -3.35
CA VAL A 379 25.82 -40.29 -2.72
C VAL A 379 24.52 -40.79 -2.07
N PHE A 380 23.95 -41.84 -2.68
CA PHE A 380 22.84 -42.61 -2.15
C PHE A 380 23.39 -43.56 -1.08
N ARG A 381 22.93 -43.44 0.18
CA ARG A 381 23.30 -44.37 1.26
C ARG A 381 22.06 -45.16 1.65
N ALA A 382 22.05 -46.46 1.29
CA ALA A 382 21.08 -47.42 1.76
C ALA A 382 21.46 -47.90 3.16
N ASN A 383 20.53 -47.78 4.12
CA ASN A 383 20.65 -48.43 5.42
C ASN A 383 20.13 -49.86 5.30
N GLY A 384 21.04 -50.83 5.48
CA GLY A 384 20.74 -52.24 5.65
C GLY A 384 20.88 -52.64 7.11
N VAL A 385 19.83 -53.25 7.63
CA VAL A 385 19.72 -53.92 8.92
C VAL A 385 20.48 -55.24 8.89
N THR A 386 21.36 -55.46 9.87
CA THR A 386 21.49 -56.68 10.70
C THR A 386 22.32 -56.35 11.92
#